data_AF-A0A8J6PGP2-F1
#
_entry.id   AF-A0A8J6PGP2-F1
#
_cell.length_a   1.000
_cell.length_b   1.000
_cell.length_c   1.000
_cell.angle_alpha   90.00
_cell.angle_beta   90.00
_cell.angle_gamma   90.00
#
_symmetry.space_group_name_H-M   'P 1'
#
loop_
_entity.id
_entity.type
_entity.pdbx_description
1 polymer ?
#
loop_
_entity_poly.entity_id
_entity_poly.type
_entity_poly.pdbx_seq_one_letter_code
_entity_poly.pdbx_strand_id
1 'polypeptide(L)' 'ARARAREDLQFWRADVVVVPETSNRQALISALTDLLGNPGTQVQDVQVWDVRAVR' A
#
# COMPACT_ATOMS: atom_id res chain seq x y z
N ALA A 1 -14.62 -2.72 -5.00
CA ALA A 1 -13.22 -3.17 -5.03
C ALA A 1 -12.38 -2.50 -3.93
N ARG A 2 -12.19 -1.18 -3.96
CA ARG A 2 -11.35 -0.44 -2.97
C ARG A 2 -11.79 -0.60 -1.51
N ALA A 3 -13.10 -0.62 -1.23
CA ALA A 3 -13.64 -0.88 0.12
C ALA A 3 -13.23 -2.27 0.64
N ARG A 4 -13.36 -3.31 -0.20
CA ARG A 4 -12.98 -4.68 0.13
C ARG A 4 -11.48 -4.82 0.44
N ALA A 5 -10.63 -4.16 -0.33
CA ALA A 5 -9.19 -4.18 -0.07
C ALA A 5 -8.81 -3.49 1.26
N ARG A 6 -9.57 -2.46 1.69
CA ARG A 6 -9.36 -1.86 3.03
C ARG A 6 -9.87 -2.77 4.14
N GLU A 7 -11.01 -3.43 3.94
CA GLU A 7 -11.55 -4.43 4.86
C GLU A 7 -10.56 -5.60 5.02
N ASP A 8 -9.93 -6.07 3.95
CA ASP A 8 -8.91 -7.13 3.99
C ASP A 8 -7.69 -6.68 4.81
N LEU A 9 -7.21 -5.44 4.63
CA LEU A 9 -6.09 -4.89 5.42
C LEU A 9 -6.43 -4.76 6.91
N GLN A 10 -7.67 -4.38 7.24
CA GLN A 10 -8.15 -4.31 8.62
C GLN A 10 -8.31 -5.72 9.22
N PHE A 11 -8.88 -6.65 8.47
CA PHE A 11 -9.06 -8.05 8.86
C PHE A 11 -7.72 -8.72 9.18
N TRP A 12 -6.70 -8.49 8.35
CA TRP A 12 -5.34 -8.99 8.58
C TRP A 12 -4.57 -8.23 9.65
N ARG A 13 -5.11 -7.10 10.14
CA ARG A 13 -4.41 -6.18 11.05
C ARG A 13 -3.05 -5.77 10.47
N ALA A 14 -3.00 -5.51 9.17
CA ALA A 14 -1.79 -5.06 8.53
C ALA A 14 -1.41 -3.67 9.07
N ASP A 15 -0.14 -3.51 9.42
CA ASP A 15 0.42 -2.22 9.85
C ASP A 15 1.25 -1.56 8.74
N VAL A 16 1.77 -2.34 7.80
CA VAL A 16 2.61 -1.87 6.70
C VAL A 16 2.33 -2.64 5.41
N VAL A 17 2.43 -1.96 4.27
CA VAL A 17 2.54 -2.57 2.94
C VAL A 17 3.86 -2.14 2.33
N VAL A 18 4.56 -3.08 1.69
CA VAL A 18 5.84 -2.85 1.04
C VAL A 18 5.77 -3.35 -0.40
N VAL A 19 6.20 -2.51 -1.34
CA VAL A 19 6.39 -2.89 -2.75
C VAL A 19 7.87 -2.78 -3.08
N PRO A 20 8.56 -3.90 -3.36
CA PRO A 20 9.93 -3.89 -3.82
C PRO A 20 10.02 -3.61 -5.33
N GLU A 21 11.24 -3.57 -5.86
CA GLU A 21 11.46 -3.53 -7.29
C GLU A 21 10.87 -4.77 -7.97
N THR A 22 9.98 -4.55 -8.93
CA THR A 22 9.25 -5.60 -9.64
C THR A 22 8.76 -5.08 -10.98
N SER A 23 8.50 -5.97 -11.94
CA SER A 23 8.12 -5.61 -13.30
C SER A 23 6.90 -4.68 -13.39
N ASN A 24 5.97 -4.79 -12.42
CA ASN A 24 4.76 -3.99 -12.36
C ASN A 24 4.80 -2.90 -11.27
N ARG A 25 5.99 -2.50 -10.81
CA ARG A 25 6.15 -1.61 -9.65
C ARG A 25 5.34 -0.32 -9.77
N GLN A 26 5.38 0.37 -10.91
CA GLN A 26 4.62 1.61 -11.08
C GLN A 26 3.10 1.39 -10.98
N ALA A 27 2.57 0.31 -11.56
CA ALA A 27 1.15 -0.01 -11.47
C ALA A 27 0.74 -0.33 -10.03
N LEU A 28 1.57 -1.07 -9.29
CA LEU A 28 1.35 -1.36 -7.87
C LEU A 28 1.40 -0.09 -7.01
N ILE A 29 2.37 0.78 -7.23
CA ILE A 29 2.48 2.07 -6.52
C ILE A 29 1.24 2.92 -6.78
N SER A 30 0.80 3.05 -8.03
CA SER A 30 -0.41 3.81 -8.37
C SER A 30 -1.64 3.23 -7.69
N ALA A 31 -1.84 1.91 -7.78
CA ALA A 31 -2.98 1.24 -7.19
C ALA A 31 -3.01 1.35 -5.66
N LEU A 32 -1.86 1.27 -4.99
CA LEU A 32 -1.74 1.44 -3.54
C LEU A 32 -1.88 2.90 -3.11
N THR A 33 -1.36 3.84 -3.89
CA THR A 33 -1.56 5.28 -3.66
C THR A 33 -3.03 5.62 -3.72
N ASP A 34 -3.71 5.12 -4.75
CA ASP A 34 -5.15 5.22 -4.83
C ASP A 34 -5.78 4.52 -3.63
N LEU A 35 -5.52 3.25 -3.36
CA LEU A 35 -6.14 2.53 -2.23
C LEU A 35 -6.00 3.25 -0.88
N LEU A 36 -4.79 3.68 -0.53
CA LEU A 36 -4.39 4.19 0.79
C LEU A 36 -4.43 5.72 0.89
N GLY A 37 -4.69 6.42 -0.21
CA GLY A 37 -4.85 7.89 -0.23
C GLY A 37 -3.57 8.66 0.05
N ASN A 38 -2.41 8.01 0.02
CA ASN A 38 -1.11 8.64 0.19
C ASN A 38 -0.08 7.92 -0.68
N PRO A 39 0.97 8.60 -1.16
CA PRO A 39 1.94 8.02 -2.09
C PRO A 39 2.87 6.98 -1.43
N GLY A 40 2.80 6.81 -0.10
CA GLY A 40 3.79 6.06 0.66
C GLY A 40 5.13 6.82 0.77
N THR A 41 6.12 6.17 1.36
CA THR A 41 7.49 6.67 1.49
C THR A 41 8.45 5.72 0.78
N GLN A 42 9.33 6.26 -0.07
CA GLN A 42 10.43 5.49 -0.65
C GLN A 42 11.52 5.30 0.42
N VAL A 43 11.88 4.05 0.66
CA VAL A 43 12.99 3.66 1.55
C VAL A 43 13.92 2.76 0.73
N GLN A 44 15.09 3.27 0.35
CA GLN A 44 16.02 2.59 -0.56
C GLN A 44 15.33 2.22 -1.90
N ASP A 45 15.20 0.93 -2.21
CA ASP A 45 14.60 0.38 -3.43
C ASP A 45 13.12 0.00 -3.26
N VAL A 46 12.54 0.19 -2.07
CA VAL A 46 11.15 -0.18 -1.79
C VAL A 46 10.24 1.02 -1.51
N GLN A 47 8.97 0.91 -1.88
CA GLN A 47 7.92 1.84 -1.51
C GLN A 47 7.13 1.28 -0.31
N VAL A 48 6.97 2.07 0.74
CA VAL A 48 6.37 1.64 2.02
C VAL A 48 5.16 2.50 2.35
N TRP A 49 4.07 1.88 2.80
CA TRP A 49 2.91 2.60 3.34
C TRP A 49 2.63 2.18 4.78
N ASP A 50 2.40 3.17 5.63
CA ASP A 50 1.79 2.95 6.94
C ASP A 50 0.28 2.78 6.76
N VAL A 51 -0.22 1.58 7.07
CA VAL A 51 -1.64 1.22 6.92
C VAL A 51 -2.44 1.65 8.15
N ARG A 52 -1.80 1.91 9.29
CA ARG A 52 -2.49 2.39 10.49
C ARG A 52 -3.09 3.77 10.29
N ALA A 53 -2.52 4.56 9.37
CA ALA A 53 -3.02 5.88 8.98
C ALA A 53 -4.36 5.84 8.23
N VAL A 54 -4.80 4.68 7.75
CA VAL A 54 -6.07 4.51 6.99
C VAL A 54 -7.11 3.65 7.70
N ARG A 55 -6.85 3.27 8.96
CA ARG A 55 -7.87 2.64 9.83
C ARG A 55 -8.87 3.67 10.34
#